data_AF-X1IHT5-F1
#
_entry.id   AF-X1IHT5-F1
#
_cell.length_a   1.000
_cell.length_b   1.000
_cell.length_c   1.000
_cell.angle_alpha   90.00
_cell.angle_beta   90.00
_cell.angle_gamma   90.00
#
_symmetry.space_group_name_H-M   'P 1'
#
loop_
_entity.id
_entity.type
_entity.pdbx_description
1 polymer ?
#
loop_
_entity_poly.entity_id
_entity_poly.type
_entity_poly.pdbx_seq_one_letter_code
_entity_poly.pdbx_strand_id
1 'polypeptide(L)'
;CEPAVVRSDLLGEQNVPVFCRLSSIKINPLIKVSSIRSISFKGDYPEGVAGISFHPARAAIRTYDTLLGSPLLNDIGYVVIILKRNKKEDEMPEWVGGNLTATIYYDADEAFGTGKGEYYLQTVTEGDWDKGFEASSFWYGRGFLRAVDITEDGRARIGLYTGKNNLFRNVNLKEGETSGLIYFPGFYCRAGLQVKLNKIVGPEKQARLEIDGEELWVRKGSKILNGRCTVSKINALGEGLGNVEISCPGQKIILMVQQSKAAIKIGDDENSYDLGKSVVSGRINEYK
;
A
#
# COMPACT_ATOMS: atom_id res chain seq x y z
N CYS A 1 20.82 -18.92 17.00
CA CYS A 1 21.85 -19.32 16.03
C CYS A 1 21.91 -20.84 16.07
N GLU A 2 22.15 -21.54 14.96
CA GLU A 2 22.71 -22.88 15.12
C GLU A 2 23.98 -22.71 15.96
N PRO A 3 24.13 -23.47 17.06
CA PRO A 3 25.14 -23.17 18.07
C PRO A 3 26.54 -23.23 17.44
N ALA A 4 27.24 -22.10 17.47
CA ALA A 4 28.63 -22.05 17.05
C ALA A 4 29.49 -22.57 18.19
N VAL A 5 30.18 -23.69 17.95
CA VAL A 5 31.14 -24.23 18.91
C VAL A 5 32.36 -23.33 18.90
N VAL A 6 32.66 -22.72 20.04
CA VAL A 6 33.87 -21.91 20.25
C VAL A 6 34.81 -22.71 21.14
N ARG A 7 36.07 -22.83 20.71
CA ARG A 7 37.08 -23.55 21.49
C ARG A 7 37.58 -22.69 22.66
N SER A 8 37.84 -23.33 23.80
CA SER A 8 38.29 -22.68 25.03
C SER A 8 39.65 -21.98 24.88
N ASP A 9 40.58 -22.58 24.11
CA ASP A 9 41.90 -22.00 23.84
C ASP A 9 41.81 -20.60 23.19
N LEU A 10 40.93 -20.44 22.21
CA LEU A 10 40.70 -19.15 21.55
C LEU A 10 40.09 -18.11 22.50
N LEU A 11 39.16 -18.53 23.35
CA LEU A 11 38.50 -17.67 24.33
C LEU A 11 39.45 -17.31 25.50
N GLY A 12 40.50 -18.09 25.73
CA GLY A 12 41.58 -17.82 26.67
C GLY A 12 42.48 -16.66 26.25
N GLU A 13 42.76 -16.56 24.95
CA GLU A 13 43.71 -15.60 24.40
C GLU A 13 43.07 -14.26 24.01
N GLN A 14 41.86 -14.30 23.44
CA GLN A 14 41.21 -13.13 22.83
C GLN A 14 39.68 -13.17 22.92
N ASN A 15 39.05 -12.04 22.58
CA ASN A 15 37.60 -11.99 22.36
C ASN A 15 37.28 -12.70 21.03
N VAL A 16 36.24 -13.53 21.02
CA VAL A 16 35.91 -14.35 19.85
C VAL A 16 34.58 -13.88 19.22
N PRO A 17 34.57 -13.49 17.94
CA PRO A 17 33.33 -13.15 17.24
C PRO A 17 32.59 -14.41 16.77
N VAL A 18 31.30 -14.48 17.07
CA VAL A 18 30.36 -15.51 16.62
C VAL A 18 29.37 -14.88 15.65
N PHE A 19 29.27 -15.46 14.45
CA PHE A 19 28.41 -14.95 13.38
C PHE A 19 27.10 -15.72 13.34
N CYS A 20 26.01 -15.01 13.58
CA CYS A 20 24.66 -15.56 13.59
C CYS A 20 23.85 -15.02 12.42
N ARG A 21 23.49 -15.87 11.46
CA ARG A 21 22.58 -15.50 10.39
C ARG A 21 21.20 -15.19 10.97
N LEU A 22 20.60 -14.09 10.54
CA LEU A 22 19.25 -13.71 10.92
C LEU A 22 18.24 -14.09 9.84
N SER A 23 17.15 -14.72 10.27
CA SER A 23 15.91 -14.84 9.51
C SER A 23 14.87 -13.91 10.12
N SER A 24 13.95 -13.41 9.30
CA SER A 24 12.80 -12.65 9.81
C SER A 24 11.50 -13.13 9.20
N ILE A 25 10.44 -13.02 10.00
CA ILE A 25 9.07 -13.33 9.61
C ILE A 25 8.31 -12.01 9.54
N LYS A 26 7.67 -11.79 8.40
CA LYS A 26 6.77 -10.66 8.22
C LYS A 26 5.43 -10.96 8.89
N ILE A 27 5.15 -10.28 10.01
CA ILE A 27 3.91 -10.45 10.77
C ILE A 27 2.73 -9.77 10.06
N ASN A 28 2.91 -8.53 9.59
CA ASN A 28 1.86 -7.81 8.87
C ASN A 28 2.13 -7.88 7.36
N PRO A 29 1.40 -8.71 6.58
CA PRO A 29 1.61 -8.87 5.14
C PRO A 29 1.37 -7.58 4.33
N LEU A 30 0.67 -6.58 4.89
CA LEU A 30 0.29 -5.34 4.21
C LEU A 30 1.41 -4.29 4.15
N ILE A 31 2.45 -4.40 5.00
CA ILE A 31 3.58 -3.45 5.00
C ILE A 31 4.64 -3.95 4.03
N LYS A 32 4.90 -3.25 2.93
CA LYS A 32 5.99 -3.62 2.03
C LYS A 32 7.28 -2.94 2.51
N VAL A 33 8.20 -3.74 3.04
CA VAL A 33 9.54 -3.28 3.44
C VAL A 33 10.46 -3.36 2.22
N SER A 34 11.02 -2.24 1.79
CA SER A 34 12.04 -2.23 0.72
C SER A 34 13.39 -2.69 1.25
N SER A 35 13.79 -2.18 2.41
CA SER A 35 15.09 -2.45 2.99
C SER A 35 15.09 -2.28 4.51
N ILE A 36 15.95 -3.05 5.18
CA ILE A 36 16.28 -2.83 6.58
C ILE A 36 17.47 -1.86 6.61
N ARG A 37 17.25 -0.66 7.13
CA ARG A 37 18.30 0.36 7.25
C ARG A 37 19.33 -0.01 8.31
N SER A 38 18.86 -0.43 9.47
CA SER A 38 19.73 -0.83 10.57
C SER A 38 19.00 -1.69 11.59
N ILE A 39 19.78 -2.52 12.29
CA ILE A 39 19.36 -3.19 13.51
C ILE A 39 20.34 -2.73 14.59
N SER A 40 19.80 -2.22 15.69
CA SER A 40 20.57 -1.77 16.84
C SER A 40 20.14 -2.54 18.07
N PHE A 41 21.08 -2.92 18.91
CA PHE A 41 20.80 -3.63 20.17
C PHE A 41 20.82 -2.62 21.31
N LYS A 42 19.84 -2.70 22.21
CA LYS A 42 19.71 -1.83 23.38
C LYS A 42 19.63 -2.67 24.65
N GLY A 43 20.11 -2.11 25.75
CA GLY A 43 20.12 -2.74 27.07
C GLY A 43 21.48 -3.33 27.43
N ASP A 44 21.52 -4.01 28.57
CA ASP A 44 22.72 -4.70 29.05
C ASP A 44 22.96 -5.99 28.26
N TYR A 45 24.23 -6.25 27.94
CA TYR A 45 24.59 -7.49 27.28
C TYR A 45 24.57 -8.68 28.26
N PRO A 46 24.19 -9.88 27.80
CA PRO A 46 24.29 -11.09 28.60
C PRO A 46 25.71 -11.30 29.14
N GLU A 47 25.81 -11.96 30.28
CA GLU A 47 27.10 -12.34 30.84
C GLU A 47 27.93 -13.16 29.84
N GLY A 48 29.23 -12.87 29.72
CA GLY A 48 30.09 -13.49 28.73
C GLY A 48 30.07 -12.84 27.34
N VAL A 49 29.23 -11.82 27.09
CA VAL A 49 29.20 -11.06 25.83
C VAL A 49 29.87 -9.70 26.01
N ALA A 50 30.90 -9.42 25.20
CA ALA A 50 31.62 -8.15 25.19
C ALA A 50 30.98 -7.10 24.26
N GLY A 51 30.26 -7.53 23.23
CA GLY A 51 29.61 -6.61 22.29
C GLY A 51 28.81 -7.32 21.23
N ILE A 52 27.92 -6.57 20.58
CA ILE A 52 27.04 -7.09 19.54
C ILE A 52 26.97 -6.06 18.41
N SER A 53 27.18 -6.49 17.17
CA SER A 53 26.98 -5.68 15.98
C SER A 53 26.13 -6.38 14.95
N PHE A 54 25.48 -5.61 14.08
CA PHE A 54 24.72 -6.13 12.95
C PHE A 54 25.39 -5.75 11.63
N HIS A 55 25.49 -6.72 10.73
CA HIS A 55 25.99 -6.55 9.38
C HIS A 55 24.91 -6.98 8.39
N PRO A 56 24.35 -6.05 7.59
CA PRO A 56 23.31 -6.40 6.63
C PRO A 56 23.85 -7.36 5.56
N ALA A 57 23.00 -8.27 5.08
CA ALA A 57 23.35 -9.13 3.96
C ALA A 57 23.68 -8.26 2.75
N ARG A 58 24.77 -8.56 2.03
CA ARG A 58 25.19 -7.77 0.84
C ARG A 58 24.09 -7.68 -0.24
N ALA A 59 23.13 -8.61 -0.27
CA ALA A 59 21.94 -8.57 -1.13
C ALA A 59 20.97 -7.41 -0.78
N ALA A 60 20.88 -7.01 0.49
CA ALA A 60 20.00 -5.93 0.95
C ALA A 60 20.49 -4.52 0.54
N ILE A 61 21.72 -4.38 0.03
CA ILE A 61 22.30 -3.08 -0.33
C ILE A 61 22.19 -2.80 -1.84
N ARG A 62 22.12 -3.80 -2.74
CA ARG A 62 22.11 -3.53 -4.20
C ARG A 62 21.38 -4.50 -5.14
N THR A 63 20.81 -5.61 -4.69
CA THR A 63 20.23 -6.58 -5.64
C THR A 63 19.14 -7.40 -4.99
N TYR A 64 17.88 -7.04 -5.29
CA TYR A 64 16.80 -7.90 -5.80
C TYR A 64 15.50 -7.08 -5.71
N ASP A 65 14.94 -6.70 -6.87
CA ASP A 65 13.69 -5.94 -7.03
C ASP A 65 12.42 -6.66 -6.49
N THR A 66 12.55 -7.77 -5.79
CA THR A 66 11.40 -8.61 -5.41
C THR A 66 11.63 -9.39 -4.12
N LEU A 67 11.35 -8.76 -2.98
CA LEU A 67 10.85 -9.47 -1.79
C LEU A 67 9.35 -9.79 -1.96
N LEU A 68 8.95 -10.23 -3.15
CA LEU A 68 7.57 -10.52 -3.51
C LEU A 68 7.33 -12.03 -3.40
N GLY A 69 6.78 -12.45 -2.27
CA GLY A 69 6.05 -13.72 -2.19
C GLY A 69 6.28 -14.54 -0.91
N SER A 70 7.43 -14.41 -0.25
CA SER A 70 7.71 -15.19 0.96
C SER A 70 7.52 -14.36 2.23
N PRO A 71 6.64 -14.77 3.17
CA PRO A 71 6.56 -14.17 4.51
C PRO A 71 7.82 -14.43 5.35
N LEU A 72 8.67 -15.36 4.90
CA LEU A 72 10.00 -15.64 5.44
C LEU A 72 11.03 -14.91 4.59
N LEU A 73 11.65 -13.89 5.18
CA LEU A 73 12.86 -13.28 4.62
C LEU A 73 14.03 -14.10 5.11
N ASN A 74 14.48 -15.00 4.24
CA ASN A 74 15.69 -15.78 4.47
C ASN A 74 16.88 -14.84 4.25
N ASP A 75 17.63 -14.61 5.33
CA ASP A 75 18.88 -13.83 5.35
C ASP A 75 18.73 -12.31 5.24
N ILE A 76 18.45 -11.69 6.38
CA ILE A 76 18.52 -10.22 6.51
C ILE A 76 19.92 -9.73 6.88
N GLY A 77 20.91 -10.63 7.00
CA GLY A 77 22.27 -10.34 7.42
C GLY A 77 22.71 -11.19 8.61
N TYR A 78 23.81 -10.75 9.23
CA TYR A 78 24.45 -11.44 10.34
C TYR A 78 24.52 -10.54 11.57
N VAL A 79 24.24 -11.11 12.73
CA VAL A 79 24.62 -10.53 14.02
C VAL A 79 25.96 -11.11 14.41
N VAL A 80 26.89 -10.25 14.76
CA VAL A 80 28.20 -10.62 15.28
C VAL A 80 28.15 -10.42 16.78
N ILE A 81 28.20 -11.52 17.51
CA ILE A 81 28.25 -11.55 18.97
C ILE A 81 29.71 -11.75 19.35
N ILE A 82 30.30 -10.78 20.04
CA ILE A 82 31.67 -10.85 20.50
C ILE A 82 31.65 -11.45 21.90
N LEU A 83 32.13 -12.68 22.05
CA LEU A 83 32.30 -13.31 23.35
C LEU A 83 33.51 -12.71 24.06
N LYS A 84 33.35 -12.49 25.36
CA LYS A 84 34.37 -11.92 26.23
C LYS A 84 35.45 -12.95 26.50
N ARG A 85 36.71 -12.54 26.37
CA ARG A 85 37.87 -13.35 26.75
C ARG A 85 37.77 -13.79 28.21
N ASN A 86 38.00 -15.06 28.47
CA ASN A 86 38.15 -15.59 29.81
C ASN A 86 39.48 -16.36 29.91
N LYS A 87 40.44 -15.85 30.69
CA LYS A 87 41.78 -16.44 30.77
C LYS A 87 41.84 -17.74 31.56
N LYS A 88 40.89 -17.96 32.46
CA LYS A 88 40.88 -19.12 33.35
C LYS A 88 39.85 -20.11 32.82
N GLU A 89 40.34 -21.23 32.32
CA GLU A 89 39.49 -22.27 31.74
C GLU A 89 38.49 -22.83 32.75
N ASP A 90 38.90 -23.01 34.00
CA ASP A 90 38.03 -23.48 35.09
C ASP A 90 36.84 -22.54 35.39
N GLU A 91 36.96 -21.25 35.04
CA GLU A 91 35.91 -20.25 35.22
C GLU A 91 35.11 -20.03 33.92
N MET A 92 35.39 -20.78 32.84
CA MET A 92 34.66 -20.66 31.57
C MET A 92 33.31 -21.36 31.63
N PRO A 93 32.20 -20.68 31.30
CA PRO A 93 30.91 -21.33 31.23
C PRO A 93 30.86 -22.24 29.99
N GLU A 94 30.27 -23.44 30.14
CA GLU A 94 30.00 -24.35 29.01
C GLU A 94 29.01 -23.74 28.00
N TRP A 95 28.12 -22.87 28.48
CA TRP A 95 27.09 -22.22 27.66
C TRP A 95 26.95 -20.75 28.02
N VAL A 96 26.96 -19.91 26.98
CA VAL A 96 26.65 -18.48 27.08
C VAL A 96 25.31 -18.24 26.41
N GLY A 97 24.36 -17.66 27.14
CA GLY A 97 23.12 -17.23 26.53
C GLY A 97 22.36 -16.22 27.36
N GLY A 98 21.34 -15.64 26.74
CA GLY A 98 20.53 -14.57 27.30
C GLY A 98 19.59 -13.97 26.28
N ASN A 99 18.78 -13.02 26.73
CA ASN A 99 17.81 -12.32 25.90
C ASN A 99 18.41 -11.01 25.39
N LEU A 100 18.15 -10.69 24.12
CA LEU A 100 18.59 -9.48 23.47
C LEU A 100 17.39 -8.69 22.96
N THR A 101 17.37 -7.39 23.23
CA THR A 101 16.35 -6.49 22.69
C THR A 101 16.96 -5.68 21.55
N ALA A 102 16.36 -5.80 20.36
CA ALA A 102 16.79 -5.07 19.18
C ALA A 102 15.74 -4.05 18.73
N THR A 103 16.21 -2.88 18.30
CA THR A 103 15.41 -1.89 17.56
C THR A 103 15.78 -1.97 16.08
N ILE A 104 14.79 -2.24 15.24
CA ILE A 104 14.94 -2.37 13.79
C ILE A 104 14.41 -1.10 13.12
N TYR A 105 15.24 -0.47 12.28
CA TYR A 105 14.84 0.62 11.40
C TYR A 105 14.77 0.09 9.97
N TYR A 106 13.66 0.34 9.30
CA TYR A 106 13.42 -0.11 7.94
C TYR A 106 12.69 0.96 7.13
N ASP A 107 12.87 0.92 5.82
CA ASP A 107 12.07 1.69 4.89
C ASP A 107 10.84 0.88 4.48
N ALA A 108 9.67 1.48 4.71
CA ALA A 108 8.41 0.98 4.16
C ALA A 108 8.14 1.70 2.84
N ASP A 109 8.11 0.95 1.74
CA ASP A 109 7.67 1.48 0.45
C ASP A 109 6.16 1.72 0.43
N GLU A 110 5.41 0.85 1.10
CA GLU A 110 3.95 0.86 1.11
C GLU A 110 3.50 0.49 2.53
N ALA A 111 2.72 1.37 3.16
CA ALA A 111 1.97 1.08 4.38
C ALA A 111 0.47 1.22 4.08
N PHE A 112 -0.36 0.58 4.90
CA PHE A 112 -1.81 0.65 4.77
C PHE A 112 -2.28 2.11 4.81
N GLY A 113 -3.12 2.53 3.86
CA GLY A 113 -3.57 3.92 3.71
C GLY A 113 -2.56 4.88 3.06
N THR A 114 -1.31 4.46 2.79
CA THR A 114 -0.28 5.30 2.17
C THR A 114 0.49 4.63 1.02
N GLY A 115 0.00 3.50 0.51
CA GLY A 115 0.56 2.80 -0.64
C GLY A 115 0.25 3.47 -1.99
N LYS A 116 0.55 2.78 -3.09
CA LYS A 116 0.25 3.26 -4.44
C LYS A 116 -1.27 3.38 -4.64
N GLY A 117 -1.76 4.61 -4.74
CA GLY A 117 -3.12 4.92 -5.19
C GLY A 117 -3.12 5.32 -6.67
N GLU A 118 -4.02 4.74 -7.47
CA GLU A 118 -4.30 5.20 -8.83
C GLU A 118 -5.48 6.17 -8.79
N TYR A 119 -5.27 7.37 -9.35
CA TYR A 119 -6.26 8.43 -9.39
C TYR A 119 -6.63 8.76 -10.84
N TYR A 120 -7.93 8.95 -11.07
CA TYR A 120 -8.45 9.42 -12.35
C TYR A 120 -8.89 10.87 -12.21
N LEU A 121 -8.02 11.77 -12.64
CA LEU A 121 -8.23 13.21 -12.50
C LEU A 121 -8.81 13.78 -13.80
N GLN A 122 -9.87 14.55 -13.69
CA GLN A 122 -10.42 15.35 -14.79
C GLN A 122 -9.99 16.80 -14.62
N THR A 123 -9.79 17.50 -15.74
CA THR A 123 -9.62 18.95 -15.73
C THR A 123 -10.98 19.57 -15.47
N VAL A 124 -11.18 20.09 -14.25
CA VAL A 124 -12.45 20.65 -13.79
C VAL A 124 -12.34 22.14 -13.52
N THR A 125 -13.47 22.84 -13.64
CA THR A 125 -13.59 24.25 -13.26
C THR A 125 -13.43 24.42 -11.74
N GLU A 126 -13.17 25.64 -11.26
CA GLU A 126 -13.11 25.92 -9.81
C GLU A 126 -14.42 25.56 -9.10
N GLY A 127 -15.58 25.81 -9.73
CA GLY A 127 -16.89 25.50 -9.13
C GLY A 127 -17.16 24.00 -8.99
N ASP A 128 -16.61 23.18 -9.88
CA ASP A 128 -16.72 21.72 -9.82
C ASP A 128 -15.68 21.12 -8.85
N TRP A 129 -14.47 21.68 -8.83
CA TRP A 129 -13.45 21.36 -7.82
C TRP A 129 -14.01 21.55 -6.40
N ASP A 130 -14.71 22.65 -6.19
CA ASP A 130 -15.30 23.01 -4.92
C ASP A 130 -16.28 21.99 -4.34
N LYS A 131 -16.93 21.21 -5.22
CA LYS A 131 -17.93 20.19 -4.89
C LYS A 131 -17.35 18.77 -4.85
N GLY A 132 -16.25 18.52 -5.55
CA GLY A 132 -15.76 17.17 -5.85
C GLY A 132 -14.33 16.85 -5.43
N PHE A 133 -13.59 17.80 -4.83
CA PHE A 133 -12.17 17.60 -4.51
C PHE A 133 -11.90 16.41 -3.59
N GLU A 134 -12.84 16.06 -2.70
CA GLU A 134 -12.72 14.94 -1.75
C GLU A 134 -12.45 13.59 -2.45
N ALA A 135 -12.99 13.41 -3.65
CA ALA A 135 -12.79 12.20 -4.46
C ALA A 135 -11.33 12.02 -4.94
N SER A 136 -10.52 13.06 -4.87
CA SER A 136 -9.09 13.05 -5.20
C SER A 136 -8.18 12.97 -3.97
N SER A 137 -8.76 12.69 -2.81
CA SER A 137 -8.02 12.64 -1.56
C SER A 137 -7.07 11.45 -1.48
N PHE A 138 -5.92 11.68 -0.83
CA PHE A 138 -4.98 10.64 -0.47
C PHE A 138 -4.66 10.71 1.03
N TRP A 139 -4.22 9.58 1.59
CA TRP A 139 -3.85 9.46 3.00
C TRP A 139 -4.95 9.95 3.96
N TYR A 140 -6.19 9.52 3.71
CA TYR A 140 -7.38 9.88 4.50
C TYR A 140 -7.65 11.39 4.59
N GLY A 141 -7.71 12.06 3.44
CA GLY A 141 -8.06 13.48 3.36
C GLY A 141 -6.92 14.45 3.73
N ARG A 142 -5.70 13.94 3.92
CA ARG A 142 -4.54 14.80 4.24
C ARG A 142 -4.00 15.57 3.05
N GLY A 143 -4.24 15.07 1.84
CA GLY A 143 -3.91 15.80 0.63
C GLY A 143 -4.83 15.44 -0.51
N PHE A 144 -4.81 16.26 -1.56
CA PHE A 144 -5.70 16.16 -2.72
C PHE A 144 -4.91 16.37 -4.00
N LEU A 145 -5.34 15.72 -5.08
CA LEU A 145 -4.72 15.82 -6.40
C LEU A 145 -5.67 16.48 -7.40
N ARG A 146 -5.18 17.44 -8.18
CA ARG A 146 -5.97 18.08 -9.25
C ARG A 146 -5.22 18.05 -10.56
N ALA A 147 -5.86 17.61 -11.63
CA ALA A 147 -5.38 17.91 -12.97
C ALA A 147 -5.74 19.38 -13.28
N VAL A 148 -4.74 20.26 -13.29
CA VAL A 148 -4.94 21.70 -13.50
C VAL A 148 -5.20 21.95 -14.98
N ASP A 149 -4.33 21.44 -15.84
CA ASP A 149 -4.42 21.55 -17.29
C ASP A 149 -3.60 20.45 -17.97
N ILE A 150 -3.96 20.17 -19.22
CA ILE A 150 -3.17 19.37 -20.15
C ILE A 150 -2.66 20.35 -21.20
N THR A 151 -1.36 20.52 -21.29
CA THR A 151 -0.72 21.44 -22.23
C THR A 151 -0.69 20.82 -23.62
N GLU A 152 -0.60 21.68 -24.65
CA GLU A 152 -0.60 21.25 -26.06
C GLU A 152 0.53 20.29 -26.42
N ASP A 153 1.64 20.31 -25.68
CA ASP A 153 2.78 19.39 -25.84
C ASP A 153 2.58 18.02 -25.15
N GLY A 154 1.35 17.73 -24.68
CA GLY A 154 0.97 16.44 -24.10
C GLY A 154 1.47 16.22 -22.67
N ARG A 155 1.78 17.29 -21.93
CA ARG A 155 2.08 17.21 -20.49
C ARG A 155 0.83 17.48 -19.67
N ALA A 156 0.69 16.80 -18.54
CA ALA A 156 -0.32 17.15 -17.54
C ALA A 156 0.33 17.93 -16.40
N ARG A 157 -0.26 19.07 -16.05
CA ARG A 157 0.05 19.79 -14.81
C ARG A 157 -0.84 19.25 -13.70
N ILE A 158 -0.24 18.60 -12.73
CA ILE A 158 -0.93 18.01 -11.58
C ILE A 158 -0.57 18.84 -10.34
N GLY A 159 -1.59 19.40 -9.71
CA GLY A 159 -1.47 20.13 -8.45
C GLY A 159 -1.69 19.20 -7.26
N LEU A 160 -0.79 19.28 -6.28
CA LEU A 160 -0.89 18.65 -4.98
C LEU A 160 -1.32 19.69 -3.97
N TYR A 161 -2.38 19.40 -3.22
CA TYR A 161 -3.01 20.31 -2.28
C TYR A 161 -3.00 19.72 -0.87
N THR A 162 -2.75 20.53 0.15
CA THR A 162 -2.86 20.15 1.58
C THR A 162 -4.24 20.46 2.18
N GLY A 163 -5.11 21.08 1.39
CA GLY A 163 -6.49 21.39 1.70
C GLY A 163 -7.16 21.96 0.45
N LYS A 164 -8.49 22.10 0.46
CA LYS A 164 -9.29 22.51 -0.71
C LYS A 164 -8.68 23.65 -1.55
N ASN A 165 -8.20 24.70 -0.87
CA ASN A 165 -7.64 25.90 -1.50
C ASN A 165 -6.13 26.09 -1.27
N ASN A 166 -5.44 25.10 -0.70
CA ASN A 166 -4.03 25.23 -0.35
C ASN A 166 -3.15 24.41 -1.29
N LEU A 167 -2.75 25.02 -2.41
CA LEU A 167 -1.82 24.42 -3.36
C LEU A 167 -0.43 24.32 -2.71
N PHE A 168 0.05 23.10 -2.53
CA PHE A 168 1.38 22.83 -2.00
C PHE A 168 2.44 22.81 -3.11
N ARG A 169 2.18 22.08 -4.20
CA ARG A 169 3.15 21.94 -5.29
C ARG A 169 2.47 21.54 -6.60
N ASN A 170 3.00 22.01 -7.73
CA ASN A 170 2.67 21.50 -9.05
C ASN A 170 3.77 20.57 -9.55
N VAL A 171 3.37 19.51 -10.26
CA VAL A 171 4.26 18.68 -11.07
C VAL A 171 3.78 18.70 -12.52
N ASN A 172 4.70 18.86 -13.45
CA ASN A 172 4.42 18.77 -14.88
C ASN A 172 5.04 17.46 -15.38
N LEU A 173 4.22 16.53 -15.84
CA LEU A 173 4.66 15.18 -16.20
C LEU A 173 4.19 14.83 -17.61
N LYS A 174 5.03 14.11 -18.37
CA LYS A 174 4.62 13.37 -19.57
C LYS A 174 4.11 11.99 -19.20
N GLU A 175 3.37 11.35 -20.10
CA GLU A 175 2.96 9.96 -19.91
C GLU A 175 4.17 9.06 -19.63
N GLY A 176 4.04 8.20 -18.61
CA GLY A 176 5.10 7.33 -18.10
C GLY A 176 6.07 8.00 -17.13
N GLU A 177 6.11 9.34 -17.07
CA GLU A 177 7.05 10.09 -16.23
C GLU A 177 6.63 10.06 -14.75
N THR A 178 7.63 9.97 -13.87
CA THR A 178 7.46 9.98 -12.42
C THR A 178 8.19 11.17 -11.84
N SER A 179 7.55 11.91 -10.95
CA SER A 179 8.17 13.03 -10.25
C SER A 179 9.34 12.57 -9.38
N GLY A 180 10.23 13.51 -9.05
CA GLY A 180 11.13 13.33 -7.92
C GLY A 180 10.37 13.11 -6.61
N LEU A 181 11.08 12.67 -5.56
CA LEU A 181 10.52 12.52 -4.22
C LEU A 181 10.05 13.87 -3.68
N ILE A 182 8.79 13.94 -3.28
CA ILE A 182 8.14 15.13 -2.71
C ILE A 182 7.87 14.86 -1.25
N TYR A 183 8.49 15.62 -0.35
CA TYR A 183 8.18 15.55 1.07
C TYR A 183 6.92 16.35 1.37
N PHE A 184 5.84 15.66 1.73
CA PHE A 184 4.56 16.28 2.00
C PHE A 184 4.47 16.70 3.49
N PRO A 185 3.98 17.91 3.79
CA PRO A 185 3.93 18.41 5.16
C PRO A 185 2.90 17.66 6.02
N GLY A 186 3.05 17.73 7.35
CA GLY A 186 2.06 17.19 8.31
C GLY A 186 2.34 15.78 8.85
N PHE A 187 3.53 15.21 8.58
CA PHE A 187 3.98 13.94 9.17
C PHE A 187 5.25 14.14 9.98
N TYR A 188 5.27 13.60 11.22
CA TYR A 188 6.47 13.56 12.07
C TYR A 188 7.60 12.76 11.42
N CYS A 189 7.26 11.76 10.59
CA CYS A 189 8.19 11.00 9.76
C CYS A 189 8.07 11.45 8.30
N ARG A 190 8.66 12.60 7.94
CA ARG A 190 8.80 13.16 6.56
C ARG A 190 8.26 12.24 5.44
N ALA A 191 6.94 12.23 5.24
CA ALA A 191 6.32 11.31 4.31
C ALA A 191 6.66 11.76 2.88
N GLY A 192 7.42 10.93 2.17
CA GLY A 192 7.75 11.15 0.77
C GLY A 192 6.65 10.56 -0.12
N LEU A 193 6.24 11.30 -1.14
CA LEU A 193 5.40 10.79 -2.21
C LEU A 193 6.06 11.04 -3.57
N GLN A 194 5.69 10.20 -4.55
CA GLN A 194 6.01 10.42 -5.96
C GLN A 194 4.71 10.34 -6.75
N VAL A 195 4.57 11.23 -7.73
CA VAL A 195 3.43 11.24 -8.64
C VAL A 195 3.89 10.71 -9.99
N LYS A 196 3.19 9.72 -10.53
CA LYS A 196 3.43 9.21 -11.87
C LYS A 196 2.23 9.49 -12.76
N LEU A 197 2.47 10.09 -13.93
CA LEU A 197 1.42 10.19 -14.94
C LEU A 197 1.39 8.89 -15.74
N ASN A 198 0.38 8.05 -15.50
CA ASN A 198 0.26 6.78 -16.21
C ASN A 198 -0.14 6.98 -17.66
N LYS A 199 -1.27 7.67 -17.91
CA LYS A 199 -1.83 7.96 -19.23
C LYS A 199 -2.71 9.20 -19.20
N ILE A 200 -2.86 9.86 -20.34
CA ILE A 200 -3.86 10.86 -20.66
C ILE A 200 -4.86 10.19 -21.60
N VAL A 201 -6.10 10.06 -21.14
CA VAL A 201 -7.16 9.37 -21.90
C VAL A 201 -8.43 10.19 -21.90
N GLY A 202 -9.30 9.94 -22.86
CA GLY A 202 -10.64 10.53 -22.88
C GLY A 202 -11.54 10.03 -21.73
N PRO A 203 -12.76 10.57 -21.63
CA PRO A 203 -13.75 10.07 -20.68
C PRO A 203 -14.03 8.58 -20.91
N GLU A 204 -13.93 7.79 -19.84
CA GLU A 204 -14.16 6.34 -19.85
C GLU A 204 -15.13 5.95 -18.73
N LYS A 205 -15.76 4.78 -18.86
CA LYS A 205 -16.62 4.23 -17.80
C LYS A 205 -15.80 3.97 -16.53
N GLN A 206 -16.31 4.45 -15.40
CA GLN A 206 -15.71 4.27 -14.08
C GLN A 206 -16.71 3.61 -13.14
N ALA A 207 -16.20 2.98 -12.08
CA ALA A 207 -17.02 2.49 -10.98
C ALA A 207 -16.39 2.92 -9.65
N ARG A 208 -17.23 3.21 -8.67
CA ARG A 208 -16.80 3.48 -7.30
C ARG A 208 -16.91 2.20 -6.49
N LEU A 209 -15.81 1.79 -5.86
CA LEU A 209 -15.73 0.62 -5.00
C LEU A 209 -15.40 1.05 -3.58
N GLU A 210 -16.05 0.46 -2.59
CA GLU A 210 -15.63 0.57 -1.20
C GLU A 210 -14.86 -0.71 -0.84
N ILE A 211 -13.61 -0.59 -0.45
CA ILE A 211 -12.74 -1.71 -0.07
C ILE A 211 -12.16 -1.38 1.30
N ASP A 212 -12.50 -2.18 2.30
CA ASP A 212 -12.02 -2.02 3.70
C ASP A 212 -12.26 -0.60 4.26
N GLY A 213 -13.37 0.05 3.86
CA GLY A 213 -13.75 1.41 4.30
C GLY A 213 -13.14 2.55 3.49
N GLU A 214 -12.39 2.26 2.42
CA GLU A 214 -11.87 3.26 1.48
C GLU A 214 -12.66 3.26 0.17
N GLU A 215 -13.13 4.45 -0.24
CA GLU A 215 -13.75 4.64 -1.55
C GLU A 215 -12.69 4.84 -2.64
N LEU A 216 -12.73 3.99 -3.67
CA LEU A 216 -11.81 4.00 -4.80
C LEU A 216 -12.57 4.08 -6.12
N TRP A 217 -12.19 5.01 -7.00
CA TRP A 217 -12.66 5.03 -8.39
C TRP A 217 -11.78 4.17 -9.28
N VAL A 218 -12.39 3.20 -9.97
CA VAL A 218 -11.69 2.25 -10.84
C VAL A 218 -12.18 2.31 -12.29
N ARG A 219 -11.31 1.92 -13.22
CA ARG A 219 -11.58 1.71 -14.64
C ARG A 219 -11.18 0.30 -15.05
N LYS A 220 -11.52 -0.08 -16.28
CA LYS A 220 -10.99 -1.31 -16.88
C LYS A 220 -9.45 -1.28 -16.85
N GLY A 221 -8.86 -2.32 -16.29
CA GLY A 221 -7.41 -2.46 -16.12
C GLY A 221 -6.87 -1.92 -14.79
N SER A 222 -7.67 -1.24 -13.97
CA SER A 222 -7.23 -0.78 -12.64
C SER A 222 -6.78 -1.96 -11.78
N LYS A 223 -5.70 -1.73 -11.02
CA LYS A 223 -5.10 -2.70 -10.11
C LYS A 223 -5.47 -2.36 -8.68
N ILE A 224 -6.08 -3.30 -7.97
CA ILE A 224 -6.55 -3.14 -6.58
C ILE A 224 -5.96 -4.23 -5.68
N LEU A 225 -6.05 -4.05 -4.37
CA LEU A 225 -5.50 -4.97 -3.35
C LEU A 225 -3.99 -5.23 -3.56
N ASN A 226 -3.22 -4.15 -3.74
CA ASN A 226 -1.78 -4.15 -4.05
C ASN A 226 -1.45 -4.84 -5.38
N GLY A 227 -2.31 -4.63 -6.39
CA GLY A 227 -2.14 -5.19 -7.73
C GLY A 227 -2.35 -6.69 -7.84
N ARG A 228 -2.85 -7.33 -6.78
CA ARG A 228 -3.26 -8.73 -6.83
C ARG A 228 -4.51 -8.91 -7.68
N CYS A 229 -5.42 -7.95 -7.64
CA CYS A 229 -6.67 -8.01 -8.39
C CYS A 229 -6.69 -6.95 -9.48
N THR A 230 -7.30 -7.27 -10.62
CA THR A 230 -7.44 -6.38 -11.76
C THR A 230 -8.90 -6.27 -12.16
N VAL A 231 -9.37 -5.06 -12.41
CA VAL A 231 -10.72 -4.82 -12.94
C VAL A 231 -10.74 -5.23 -14.41
N SER A 232 -11.44 -6.31 -14.73
CA SER A 232 -11.48 -6.86 -16.10
C SER A 232 -12.53 -6.18 -16.96
N LYS A 233 -13.66 -5.77 -16.36
CA LYS A 233 -14.81 -5.20 -17.09
C LYS A 233 -15.64 -4.28 -16.21
N ILE A 234 -16.17 -3.22 -16.81
CA ILE A 234 -17.17 -2.33 -16.22
C ILE A 234 -18.31 -2.16 -17.23
N ASN A 235 -19.52 -2.59 -16.86
CA ASN A 235 -20.73 -2.31 -17.63
C ASN A 235 -21.61 -1.35 -16.84
N ALA A 236 -21.63 -0.08 -17.24
CA ALA A 236 -22.62 0.88 -16.76
C ALA A 236 -23.92 0.68 -17.56
N LEU A 237 -25.03 0.43 -16.85
CA LEU A 237 -26.39 0.25 -17.38
C LEU A 237 -27.27 1.50 -17.20
N GLY A 238 -26.81 2.51 -16.46
CA GLY A 238 -27.51 3.77 -16.16
C GLY A 238 -26.85 4.52 -15.00
N GLU A 239 -27.46 5.60 -14.50
CA GLU A 239 -26.93 6.35 -13.35
C GLU A 239 -26.83 5.46 -12.11
N GLY A 240 -25.60 5.16 -11.69
CA GLY A 240 -25.32 4.32 -10.52
C GLY A 240 -25.60 2.82 -10.69
N LEU A 241 -26.04 2.36 -11.87
CA LEU A 241 -26.40 0.98 -12.13
C LEU A 241 -25.38 0.28 -13.02
N GLY A 242 -25.09 -0.98 -12.71
CA GLY A 242 -24.17 -1.75 -13.52
C GLY A 242 -23.48 -2.87 -12.78
N ASN A 243 -22.46 -3.43 -13.42
CA ASN A 243 -21.62 -4.44 -12.82
C ASN A 243 -20.14 -4.21 -13.11
N VAL A 244 -19.31 -4.57 -12.14
CA VAL A 244 -17.86 -4.57 -12.20
C VAL A 244 -17.39 -6.02 -12.05
N GLU A 245 -16.55 -6.46 -12.98
CA GLU A 245 -15.88 -7.75 -12.89
C GLU A 245 -14.43 -7.53 -12.45
N ILE A 246 -14.02 -8.25 -11.41
CA ILE A 246 -12.70 -8.19 -10.81
C ILE A 246 -12.08 -9.58 -10.90
N SER A 247 -10.90 -9.67 -11.48
CA SER A 247 -10.12 -10.90 -11.57
C SER A 247 -8.99 -10.88 -10.54
N CYS A 248 -8.94 -11.88 -9.68
CA CYS A 248 -7.86 -12.10 -8.72
C CYS A 248 -7.25 -13.50 -8.95
N PRO A 249 -6.11 -13.85 -8.31
CA PRO A 249 -5.52 -15.18 -8.45
C PRO A 249 -6.50 -16.25 -7.95
N GLY A 250 -6.88 -17.17 -8.83
CA GLY A 250 -7.78 -18.28 -8.52
C GLY A 250 -9.27 -17.93 -8.37
N GLN A 251 -9.67 -16.66 -8.52
CA GLN A 251 -11.08 -16.27 -8.35
C GLN A 251 -11.49 -15.10 -9.25
N LYS A 252 -12.76 -15.10 -9.67
CA LYS A 252 -13.42 -13.98 -10.34
C LYS A 252 -14.58 -13.50 -9.48
N ILE A 253 -14.61 -12.20 -9.22
CA ILE A 253 -15.62 -11.55 -8.38
C ILE A 253 -16.45 -10.65 -9.30
N ILE A 254 -17.76 -10.74 -9.20
CA ILE A 254 -18.68 -9.88 -9.94
C ILE A 254 -19.48 -9.08 -8.90
N LEU A 255 -19.26 -7.78 -8.87
CA LEU A 255 -20.01 -6.85 -8.04
C LEU A 255 -21.08 -6.20 -8.91
N MET A 256 -22.33 -6.19 -8.45
CA MET A 256 -23.45 -5.65 -9.20
C MET A 256 -24.26 -4.70 -8.33
N VAL A 257 -24.56 -3.54 -8.88
CA VAL A 257 -25.53 -2.60 -8.31
C VAL A 257 -26.77 -2.68 -9.19
N GLN A 258 -27.84 -3.26 -8.63
CA GLN A 258 -29.18 -3.26 -9.21
C GLN A 258 -30.09 -2.37 -8.37
N GLN A 259 -31.04 -1.69 -9.02
CA GLN A 259 -32.11 -1.00 -8.31
C GLN A 259 -33.04 -2.03 -7.68
N SER A 260 -33.51 -1.74 -6.47
CA SER A 260 -34.61 -2.46 -5.85
C SER A 260 -35.83 -2.37 -6.77
N LYS A 261 -36.49 -3.51 -7.01
CA LYS A 261 -37.76 -3.56 -7.73
C LYS A 261 -38.82 -2.78 -6.94
N ALA A 262 -39.60 -1.94 -7.61
CA ALA A 262 -40.77 -1.33 -7.00
C ALA A 262 -41.97 -2.25 -7.21
N ALA A 263 -42.58 -2.72 -6.12
CA ALA A 263 -43.86 -3.43 -6.19
C ALA A 263 -44.99 -2.39 -6.23
N ILE A 264 -45.80 -2.43 -7.28
CA ILE A 264 -47.03 -1.65 -7.37
C ILE A 264 -48.18 -2.64 -7.24
N LYS A 265 -49.01 -2.45 -6.19
CA LYS A 265 -50.24 -3.22 -5.99
C LYS A 265 -51.44 -2.41 -6.47
N ILE A 266 -52.21 -2.95 -7.41
CA ILE A 266 -53.46 -2.35 -7.89
C ILE A 266 -54.56 -3.41 -7.70
N GLY A 267 -55.42 -3.23 -6.71
CA GLY A 267 -56.39 -4.26 -6.31
C GLY A 267 -55.68 -5.47 -5.69
N ASP A 268 -56.03 -6.68 -6.15
CA ASP A 268 -55.40 -7.94 -5.73
C ASP A 268 -54.15 -8.31 -6.54
N ASP A 269 -53.86 -7.58 -7.61
CA ASP A 269 -52.70 -7.83 -8.46
C ASP A 269 -51.47 -7.07 -7.96
N GLU A 270 -50.42 -7.82 -7.61
CA GLU A 270 -49.10 -7.29 -7.26
C GLU A 270 -48.13 -7.50 -8.41
N ASN A 271 -47.65 -6.39 -8.99
CA ASN A 271 -46.68 -6.43 -10.09
C ASN A 271 -45.39 -5.71 -9.70
N SER A 272 -44.26 -6.35 -10.02
CA SER A 272 -42.92 -5.82 -9.76
C SER A 272 -42.39 -5.13 -11.02
N TYR A 273 -42.01 -3.86 -10.91
CA TYR A 273 -41.45 -3.08 -12.01
C TYR A 273 -40.02 -2.61 -11.72
N ASP A 274 -39.20 -2.59 -12.76
CA ASP A 274 -37.90 -1.91 -12.73
C ASP A 274 -38.16 -0.39 -12.78
N LEU A 275 -37.51 0.36 -11.89
CA LEU A 275 -37.61 1.82 -11.88
C LEU A 275 -37.03 2.38 -13.21
N GLY A 276 -37.77 3.30 -13.85
CA GLY A 276 -37.39 3.91 -15.13
C GLY A 276 -38.05 3.30 -16.38
N LYS A 277 -38.83 2.22 -16.26
CA LYS A 277 -39.72 1.75 -17.35
C LYS A 277 -41.07 2.48 -17.30
N SER A 278 -41.51 3.02 -18.43
CA SER A 278 -42.87 3.56 -18.58
C SER A 278 -43.89 2.45 -18.45
N VAL A 279 -44.79 2.55 -17.46
CA VAL A 279 -45.94 1.66 -17.32
C VAL A 279 -47.09 2.24 -18.14
N VAL A 280 -47.39 1.65 -19.29
CA VAL A 280 -48.61 1.99 -20.05
C VAL A 280 -49.68 0.97 -19.69
N SER A 281 -50.51 1.33 -18.72
CA SER A 281 -51.80 0.65 -18.51
C SER A 281 -52.79 1.65 -17.93
N GLY A 282 -53.74 2.06 -18.75
CA GLY A 282 -54.83 2.93 -18.38
C GLY A 282 -55.82 3.05 -19.52
N ARG A 283 -56.78 2.13 -19.62
CA ARG A 283 -58.06 2.46 -20.27
C ARG A 283 -58.84 3.28 -19.26
N ILE A 284 -58.97 4.57 -19.51
CA ILE A 284 -59.96 5.41 -18.85
C ILE A 284 -61.30 4.95 -19.43
N ASN A 285 -62.09 4.22 -18.64
CA ASN A 285 -63.49 4.02 -18.99
C ASN A 285 -64.20 5.36 -18.76
N GLU A 286 -64.44 6.09 -19.85
CA GLU A 286 -65.39 7.18 -19.87
C GLU A 286 -66.77 6.62 -19.53
N TYR A 287 -67.25 6.90 -18.32
CA TYR A 287 -68.67 6.75 -18.00
C TYR A 287 -69.43 7.93 -18.60
N LYS A 288 -70.38 7.61 -19.49
CA LYS A 288 -71.51 8.46 -19.86
C LYS A 288 -72.66 8.23 -18.89
#